data_AF-A0A9D0NWD4-F1
#
_entry.id   AF-A0A9D0NWD4-F1
#
_cell.length_a   1.000
_cell.length_b   1.000
_cell.length_c   1.000
_cell.angle_alpha   90.00
_cell.angle_beta   90.00
_cell.angle_gamma   90.00
#
_symmetry.space_group_name_H-M   'P 1'
#
loop_
_entity.id
_entity.type
_entity.pdbx_description
1 polymer ?
#
loop_
_entity_poly.entity_id
_entity_poly.type
_entity_poly.pdbx_seq_one_letter_code
_entity_poly.pdbx_strand_id
1 'polypeptide(L)'
;MDIRKLVSTFTIAVSVLLFSVSVNAALITFDDAISGATSYSFDGDGDSIDDVIFSTTDPYGFNTAGPGPNMSYIDEPGLEGSTLINPDLRVDFLVGATDFLRFGFALDDFTETLDTWASFEVYDAGDVLLTSAFELGLYTLPDGSNPSSFPEGIIDVSFAGTAAYAIFDFNNHTSGGQRYIIDNFEGIFGSTEVPEPASILLMGIGLIGLGFSSRAKRREPAS
;
A
#
# COMPACT_ATOMS: atom_id res chain seq x y z
N MET A 1 24.95 5.25 69.49
CA MET A 1 23.87 4.33 69.07
C MET A 1 22.74 5.21 68.53
N ASP A 2 22.77 5.70 67.30
CA ASP A 2 22.96 5.08 65.98
C ASP A 2 21.70 4.34 65.49
N ILE A 3 20.85 5.05 64.72
CA ILE A 3 19.80 4.51 63.85
C ILE A 3 19.68 5.44 62.64
N ARG A 4 20.67 5.39 61.74
CA ARG A 4 20.54 5.89 60.37
C ARG A 4 19.90 4.77 59.53
N LYS A 5 18.59 4.84 59.28
CA LYS A 5 17.92 4.07 58.23
C LYS A 5 17.43 5.03 57.15
N LEU A 6 18.37 5.40 56.28
CA LEU A 6 18.10 6.12 55.05
C LEU A 6 17.59 5.09 54.02
N VAL A 7 16.27 4.93 53.93
CA VAL A 7 15.63 4.10 52.90
C VAL A 7 15.68 4.91 51.60
N SER A 8 16.68 4.62 50.76
CA SER A 8 16.77 5.14 49.40
C SER A 8 15.88 4.28 48.51
N THR A 9 14.68 4.77 48.23
CA THR A 9 13.78 4.18 47.24
C THR A 9 14.28 4.60 45.86
N PHE A 10 14.92 3.67 45.15
CA PHE A 10 15.38 3.87 43.79
C PHE A 10 14.19 3.64 42.84
N THR A 11 13.49 4.70 42.47
CA THR A 11 12.44 4.65 41.44
C THR A 11 13.12 4.57 40.08
N ILE A 12 13.22 3.38 39.49
CA ILE A 12 13.65 3.22 38.09
C ILE A 12 12.46 3.63 37.23
N ALA A 13 12.50 4.85 36.68
CA ALA A 13 11.59 5.28 35.63
C ALA A 13 11.96 4.53 34.35
N VAL A 14 11.21 3.48 34.01
CA VAL A 14 11.28 2.83 32.71
C VAL A 14 10.54 3.73 31.72
N SER A 15 11.28 4.62 31.06
CA SER A 15 10.78 5.36 29.91
C SER A 15 10.62 4.38 28.75
N VAL A 16 9.38 3.91 28.54
CA VAL A 16 9.00 3.19 27.32
C VAL A 16 9.08 4.18 26.18
N LEU A 17 10.19 4.16 25.45
CA LEU A 17 10.30 4.82 24.15
C LEU A 17 9.41 4.04 23.19
N LEU A 18 8.17 4.51 23.02
CA LEU A 18 7.32 4.10 21.92
C LEU A 18 7.95 4.68 20.65
N PHE A 19 8.77 3.88 19.99
CA PHE A 19 9.20 4.19 18.64
C PHE A 19 7.98 3.97 17.74
N SER A 20 7.37 5.06 17.30
CA SER A 20 6.40 5.01 16.20
C SER A 20 7.16 4.55 14.96
N VAL A 21 6.90 3.32 14.52
CA VAL A 21 7.34 2.87 13.21
C VAL A 21 6.50 3.62 12.19
N SER A 22 7.12 4.49 11.40
CA SER A 22 6.45 5.08 10.24
C SER A 22 6.34 3.99 9.19
N VAL A 23 5.13 3.55 8.89
CA VAL A 23 4.89 2.72 7.71
C VAL A 23 4.79 3.69 6.53
N ASN A 24 5.65 3.51 5.53
CA ASN A 24 5.60 4.32 4.31
C ASN A 24 4.57 3.70 3.37
N ALA A 25 3.80 4.53 2.68
CA ALA A 25 2.99 4.08 1.56
C ALA A 25 3.91 3.62 0.42
N ALA A 26 3.56 2.51 -0.20
CA ALA A 26 4.16 2.03 -1.42
C ALA A 26 3.35 2.55 -2.62
N LEU A 27 4.06 2.79 -3.73
CA LEU A 27 3.52 3.20 -5.01
C LEU A 27 3.79 2.06 -6.00
N ILE A 28 2.73 1.52 -6.60
CA ILE A 28 2.79 0.50 -7.63
C ILE A 28 2.54 1.19 -8.97
N THR A 29 3.52 1.07 -9.86
CA THR A 29 3.43 1.42 -11.27
C THR A 29 3.32 0.12 -12.08
N PHE A 30 2.95 0.21 -13.36
CA PHE A 30 2.63 -0.97 -14.18
C PHE A 30 3.54 -1.10 -15.42
N ASP A 31 4.71 -0.47 -15.39
CA ASP A 31 5.65 -0.41 -16.53
C ASP A 31 6.18 -1.78 -16.97
N ASP A 32 6.23 -2.74 -16.05
CA ASP A 32 6.69 -4.11 -16.26
C ASP A 32 5.55 -5.13 -16.38
N ALA A 33 4.29 -4.66 -16.38
CA ALA A 33 3.15 -5.53 -16.61
C ALA A 33 3.21 -6.17 -18.00
N ILE A 34 3.01 -7.49 -18.04
CA ILE A 34 3.14 -8.27 -19.27
C ILE A 34 1.80 -8.30 -19.99
N SER A 35 1.74 -7.72 -21.19
CA SER A 35 0.54 -7.80 -22.05
C SER A 35 0.13 -9.26 -22.30
N GLY A 36 -1.16 -9.54 -22.12
CA GLY A 36 -1.75 -10.87 -22.20
C GLY A 36 -1.79 -11.63 -20.88
N ALA A 37 -1.13 -11.16 -19.82
CA ALA A 37 -1.16 -11.81 -18.51
C ALA A 37 -2.47 -11.50 -17.78
N THR A 38 -3.07 -12.51 -17.14
CA THR A 38 -4.31 -12.34 -16.35
C THR A 38 -4.05 -11.91 -14.91
N SER A 39 -2.77 -11.73 -14.54
CA SER A 39 -2.35 -11.30 -13.22
C SER A 39 -1.07 -10.47 -13.29
N TYR A 40 -0.92 -9.53 -12.37
CA TYR A 40 0.29 -8.75 -12.13
C TYR A 40 0.58 -8.74 -10.63
N SER A 41 1.81 -9.02 -10.25
CA SER A 41 2.24 -9.11 -8.85
C SER A 41 3.24 -8.02 -8.53
N PHE A 42 3.22 -7.56 -7.28
CA PHE A 42 4.17 -6.58 -6.75
C PHE A 42 4.76 -7.09 -5.44
N ASP A 43 6.09 -7.09 -5.35
CA ASP A 43 6.90 -7.36 -4.16
C ASP A 43 7.51 -6.03 -3.72
N GLY A 44 6.98 -5.46 -2.63
CA GLY A 44 7.31 -4.13 -2.15
C GLY A 44 8.53 -4.07 -1.25
N ASP A 45 8.89 -5.18 -0.59
CA ASP A 45 10.04 -5.26 0.30
C ASP A 45 11.26 -6.00 -0.31
N GLY A 46 11.07 -6.64 -1.47
CA GLY A 46 12.11 -7.27 -2.27
C GLY A 46 12.54 -8.64 -1.75
N ASP A 47 11.73 -9.29 -0.92
CA ASP A 47 12.02 -10.61 -0.33
C ASP A 47 11.68 -11.79 -1.26
N SER A 48 11.22 -11.49 -2.49
CA SER A 48 10.73 -12.43 -3.50
C SER A 48 9.37 -13.07 -3.18
N ILE A 49 8.60 -12.51 -2.25
CA ILE A 49 7.22 -12.85 -1.96
C ILE A 49 6.33 -11.68 -2.39
N ASP A 50 5.30 -11.98 -3.19
CA ASP A 50 4.37 -10.96 -3.64
C ASP A 50 3.57 -10.39 -2.44
N ASP A 51 3.46 -9.07 -2.35
CA ASP A 51 2.64 -8.36 -1.37
C ASP A 51 1.23 -8.08 -1.92
N VAL A 52 1.15 -7.77 -3.21
CA VAL A 52 -0.07 -7.34 -3.89
C VAL A 52 -0.20 -8.09 -5.20
N ILE A 53 -1.40 -8.62 -5.48
CA ILE A 53 -1.70 -9.31 -6.73
C ILE A 53 -2.94 -8.69 -7.37
N PHE A 54 -2.77 -8.13 -8.55
CA PHE A 54 -3.84 -7.71 -9.44
C PHE A 54 -4.25 -8.88 -10.32
N SER A 55 -5.54 -9.10 -10.50
CA SER A 55 -6.07 -10.18 -11.33
C SER A 55 -7.33 -9.79 -12.08
N THR A 56 -7.49 -10.33 -13.29
CA THR A 56 -8.69 -10.18 -14.09
C THR A 56 -9.22 -11.54 -14.54
N THR A 57 -10.52 -11.59 -14.81
CA THR A 57 -11.18 -12.76 -15.41
C THR A 57 -11.24 -12.68 -16.95
N ASP A 58 -10.76 -11.58 -17.55
CA ASP A 58 -10.59 -11.47 -19.00
C ASP A 58 -9.56 -12.51 -19.49
N PRO A 59 -9.92 -13.48 -20.36
CA PRO A 59 -8.98 -14.46 -20.88
C PRO A 59 -7.90 -13.85 -21.78
N TYR A 60 -8.06 -12.61 -22.25
CA TYR A 60 -7.04 -11.86 -22.95
C TYR A 60 -6.07 -11.13 -22.02
N GLY A 61 -6.32 -11.15 -20.70
CA GLY A 61 -5.48 -10.55 -19.69
C GLY A 61 -5.43 -9.03 -19.76
N PHE A 62 -4.39 -8.47 -19.15
CA PHE A 62 -4.08 -7.06 -19.15
C PHE A 62 -3.28 -6.64 -20.38
N ASN A 63 -3.30 -5.35 -20.67
CA ASN A 63 -2.30 -4.67 -21.48
C ASN A 63 -1.64 -3.57 -20.64
N THR A 64 -0.71 -2.85 -21.27
CA THR A 64 -0.20 -1.58 -20.76
C THR A 64 -0.53 -0.48 -21.76
N ALA A 65 -1.08 0.63 -21.26
CA ALA A 65 -1.49 1.76 -22.09
C ALA A 65 -1.37 3.08 -21.31
N GLY A 66 -1.24 4.18 -22.06
CA GLY A 66 -1.15 5.52 -21.48
C GLY A 66 0.30 6.03 -21.30
N PRO A 67 0.44 7.29 -20.84
CA PRO A 67 -0.64 8.27 -20.76
C PRO A 67 -1.07 8.71 -22.16
N GLY A 68 -2.36 8.97 -22.32
CA GLY A 68 -2.88 9.65 -23.50
C GLY A 68 -2.57 11.16 -23.44
N PRO A 69 -2.79 11.91 -24.54
CA PRO A 69 -2.66 13.36 -24.52
C PRO A 69 -3.46 14.00 -23.38
N ASN A 70 -2.82 14.90 -22.64
CA ASN A 70 -3.41 15.72 -21.58
C ASN A 70 -4.13 14.93 -20.46
N MET A 71 -3.71 13.71 -20.14
CA MET A 71 -4.19 13.04 -18.92
C MET A 71 -3.57 13.68 -17.66
N SER A 72 -4.34 13.75 -16.58
CA SER A 72 -3.92 14.27 -15.28
C SER A 72 -3.60 13.18 -14.26
N TYR A 73 -4.19 11.99 -14.41
CA TYR A 73 -4.14 10.93 -13.40
C TYR A 73 -3.46 9.65 -13.88
N ILE A 74 -3.04 9.62 -15.14
CA ILE A 74 -2.18 8.58 -15.71
C ILE A 74 -0.90 9.30 -16.10
N ASP A 75 0.22 8.94 -15.47
CA ASP A 75 1.51 9.62 -15.64
C ASP A 75 2.48 8.79 -16.49
N GLU A 76 2.29 7.47 -16.53
CA GLU A 76 3.06 6.52 -17.32
C GLU A 76 2.16 5.39 -17.88
N PRO A 77 2.68 4.39 -18.62
CA PRO A 77 1.88 3.26 -19.05
C PRO A 77 1.26 2.51 -17.86
N GLY A 78 -0.05 2.71 -17.66
CA GLY A 78 -0.84 2.05 -16.63
C GLY A 78 -1.33 0.67 -17.04
N LEU A 79 -1.95 -0.03 -16.09
CA LEU A 79 -2.59 -1.33 -16.32
C LEU A 79 -3.91 -1.15 -17.06
N GLU A 80 -3.99 -1.65 -18.28
CA GLU A 80 -5.21 -1.61 -19.09
C GLU A 80 -5.96 -2.94 -18.99
N GLY A 81 -7.28 -2.87 -18.76
CA GLY A 81 -8.17 -4.04 -18.72
C GLY A 81 -9.49 -3.83 -19.44
N SER A 82 -10.39 -4.82 -19.37
CA SER A 82 -11.75 -4.74 -19.94
C SER A 82 -12.80 -4.42 -18.90
N THR A 83 -13.82 -3.66 -19.29
CA THR A 83 -15.05 -3.40 -18.51
C THR A 83 -16.19 -4.37 -18.84
N LEU A 84 -15.93 -5.40 -19.65
CA LEU A 84 -16.96 -6.32 -20.14
C LEU A 84 -17.26 -7.48 -19.19
N ILE A 85 -16.45 -7.67 -18.14
CA ILE A 85 -16.52 -8.85 -17.27
C ILE A 85 -16.36 -8.42 -15.83
N ASN A 86 -17.43 -8.49 -15.05
CA ASN A 86 -17.42 -8.10 -13.64
C ASN A 86 -17.00 -9.29 -12.73
N PRO A 87 -16.10 -9.07 -11.75
CA PRO A 87 -15.39 -7.83 -11.51
C PRO A 87 -14.31 -7.58 -12.57
N ASP A 88 -14.16 -6.33 -12.97
CA ASP A 88 -13.23 -5.92 -14.02
C ASP A 88 -11.78 -6.11 -13.60
N LEU A 89 -11.52 -5.86 -12.32
CA LEU A 89 -10.26 -6.04 -11.65
C LEU A 89 -10.50 -6.47 -10.19
N ARG A 90 -9.63 -7.36 -9.72
CA ARG A 90 -9.49 -7.66 -8.29
C ARG A 90 -8.05 -7.40 -7.89
N VAL A 91 -7.85 -6.84 -6.71
CA VAL A 91 -6.54 -6.75 -6.07
C VAL A 91 -6.57 -7.51 -4.74
N ASP A 92 -5.62 -8.40 -4.52
CA ASP A 92 -5.44 -9.14 -3.28
C ASP A 92 -4.20 -8.61 -2.54
N PHE A 93 -4.35 -8.33 -1.25
CA PHE A 93 -3.28 -7.86 -0.35
C PHE A 93 -2.82 -9.01 0.54
N LEU A 94 -1.70 -9.65 0.21
CA LEU A 94 -1.28 -10.91 0.84
C LEU A 94 -0.87 -10.74 2.31
N VAL A 95 -0.34 -9.57 2.65
CA VAL A 95 -0.02 -9.17 4.05
C VAL A 95 -1.09 -8.21 4.62
N GLY A 96 -2.08 -7.88 3.81
CA GLY A 96 -3.13 -6.92 4.11
C GLY A 96 -2.73 -5.47 3.83
N ALA A 97 -3.72 -4.65 3.50
CA ALA A 97 -3.56 -3.20 3.35
C ALA A 97 -4.23 -2.45 4.51
N THR A 98 -3.72 -1.26 4.85
CA THR A 98 -4.23 -0.45 5.97
C THR A 98 -4.32 1.03 5.60
N ASP A 99 -5.09 1.77 6.39
CA ASP A 99 -5.26 3.24 6.34
C ASP A 99 -5.94 3.75 5.07
N PHE A 100 -5.28 3.67 3.92
CA PHE A 100 -5.79 4.21 2.66
C PHE A 100 -5.37 3.41 1.42
N LEU A 101 -6.11 3.61 0.34
CA LEU A 101 -5.78 3.18 -1.01
C LEU A 101 -6.12 4.33 -1.97
N ARG A 102 -5.25 4.57 -2.96
CA ARG A 102 -5.41 5.65 -3.92
C ARG A 102 -4.90 5.22 -5.29
N PHE A 103 -5.59 5.61 -6.37
CA PHE A 103 -5.11 5.39 -7.74
C PHE A 103 -5.80 6.33 -8.73
N GLY A 104 -5.11 6.63 -9.82
CA GLY A 104 -5.71 7.29 -10.98
C GLY A 104 -6.38 6.28 -11.91
N PHE A 105 -7.43 6.70 -12.60
CA PHE A 105 -8.05 5.88 -13.64
C PHE A 105 -8.42 6.71 -14.87
N ALA A 106 -8.42 6.08 -16.04
CA ALA A 106 -8.96 6.61 -17.28
C ALA A 106 -9.84 5.56 -17.97
N LEU A 107 -10.87 6.00 -18.68
CA LEU A 107 -11.87 5.15 -19.31
C LEU A 107 -11.84 5.36 -20.82
N ASP A 108 -11.73 4.28 -21.60
CA ASP A 108 -11.81 4.34 -23.06
C ASP A 108 -13.24 4.67 -23.51
N ASP A 109 -13.57 5.96 -23.47
CA ASP A 109 -14.85 6.49 -23.84
C ASP A 109 -14.70 7.76 -24.68
N PHE A 110 -15.62 7.92 -25.62
CA PHE A 110 -15.70 9.08 -26.51
C PHE A 110 -16.78 10.08 -26.09
N THR A 111 -17.54 9.76 -25.04
CA THR A 111 -18.58 10.64 -24.51
C THR A 111 -18.69 10.46 -23.01
N GLU A 112 -18.46 11.54 -22.28
CA GLU A 112 -18.70 11.58 -20.84
C GLU A 112 -20.22 11.60 -20.58
N THR A 113 -20.71 10.58 -19.89
CA THR A 113 -22.11 10.48 -19.46
C THR A 113 -22.19 10.03 -17.99
N LEU A 114 -23.41 9.94 -17.44
CA LEU A 114 -23.59 9.33 -16.11
C LEU A 114 -23.27 7.84 -16.06
N ASP A 115 -23.08 7.21 -17.22
CA ASP A 115 -22.64 5.82 -17.35
C ASP A 115 -21.11 5.69 -17.46
N THR A 116 -20.35 6.78 -17.33
CA THR A 116 -18.87 6.77 -17.38
C THR A 116 -18.32 6.92 -15.97
N TRP A 117 -17.97 5.82 -15.31
CA TRP A 117 -17.62 5.82 -13.88
C TRP A 117 -16.70 4.68 -13.44
N ALA A 118 -16.14 4.82 -12.24
CA ALA A 118 -15.40 3.80 -11.51
C ALA A 118 -16.01 3.61 -10.11
N SER A 119 -16.14 2.36 -9.68
CA SER A 119 -16.53 1.94 -8.33
C SER A 119 -15.42 1.08 -7.75
N PHE A 120 -15.17 1.26 -6.45
CA PHE A 120 -14.12 0.57 -5.74
C PHE A 120 -14.62 0.14 -4.37
N GLU A 121 -14.50 -1.15 -4.05
CA GLU A 121 -14.96 -1.74 -2.80
C GLU A 121 -13.84 -2.50 -2.11
N VAL A 122 -13.60 -2.22 -0.82
CA VAL A 122 -12.48 -2.77 -0.05
C VAL A 122 -13.02 -3.67 1.06
N TYR A 123 -12.50 -4.89 1.16
CA TYR A 123 -12.99 -5.93 2.07
C TYR A 123 -11.88 -6.45 2.99
N ASP A 124 -12.26 -6.90 4.19
CA ASP A 124 -11.39 -7.70 5.04
C ASP A 124 -11.40 -9.19 4.66
N ALA A 125 -10.65 -10.01 5.41
CA ALA A 125 -10.55 -11.46 5.17
C ALA A 125 -11.83 -12.24 5.54
N GLY A 126 -12.82 -11.60 6.16
CA GLY A 126 -14.12 -12.16 6.49
C GLY A 126 -15.23 -11.74 5.53
N ASP A 127 -14.87 -11.20 4.36
CA ASP A 127 -15.78 -10.62 3.37
C ASP A 127 -16.61 -9.45 3.92
N VAL A 128 -16.12 -8.74 4.94
CA VAL A 128 -16.77 -7.55 5.48
C VAL A 128 -16.28 -6.33 4.71
N LEU A 129 -17.20 -5.58 4.12
CA LEU A 129 -16.91 -4.31 3.46
C LEU A 129 -16.38 -3.30 4.49
N LEU A 130 -15.15 -2.84 4.29
CA LEU A 130 -14.49 -1.83 5.11
C LEU A 130 -14.81 -0.42 4.63
N THR A 131 -14.76 -0.20 3.31
CA THR A 131 -15.08 1.08 2.67
C THR A 131 -15.41 0.88 1.18
N SER A 132 -16.00 1.90 0.57
CA SER A 132 -16.19 1.97 -0.87
C SER A 132 -16.12 3.41 -1.39
N ALA A 133 -15.83 3.55 -2.68
CA ALA A 133 -15.87 4.81 -3.42
C ALA A 133 -16.57 4.63 -4.76
N PHE A 134 -17.13 5.73 -5.25
CA PHE A 134 -17.72 5.86 -6.57
C PHE A 134 -17.29 7.21 -7.13
N GLU A 135 -16.72 7.21 -8.33
CA GLU A 135 -16.24 8.41 -9.00
C GLU A 135 -16.69 8.42 -10.46
N LEU A 136 -17.18 9.57 -10.93
CA LEU A 136 -17.48 9.76 -12.35
C LEU A 136 -16.16 10.01 -13.10
N GLY A 137 -15.98 9.37 -14.25
CA GLY A 137 -14.88 9.72 -15.16
C GLY A 137 -15.24 11.00 -15.89
N LEU A 138 -14.36 12.01 -15.85
CA LEU A 138 -14.59 13.31 -16.49
C LEU A 138 -13.43 13.68 -17.41
N TYR A 139 -13.69 14.41 -18.49
CA TYR A 139 -12.61 15.04 -19.24
C TYR A 139 -12.01 16.19 -18.43
N THR A 140 -10.79 16.01 -17.94
CA THR A 140 -10.10 17.05 -17.16
C THR A 140 -9.47 18.09 -18.09
N LEU A 141 -9.11 19.26 -17.55
CA LEU A 141 -8.39 20.32 -18.27
C LEU A 141 -7.07 20.61 -17.56
N PRO A 142 -6.05 19.72 -17.65
CA PRO A 142 -4.81 19.88 -16.87
C PRO A 142 -4.07 21.18 -17.16
N ASP A 143 -4.12 21.66 -18.41
CA ASP A 143 -3.53 22.94 -18.83
C ASP A 143 -4.54 24.11 -18.82
N GLY A 144 -5.78 23.86 -18.40
CA GLY A 144 -6.88 24.83 -18.38
C GLY A 144 -7.53 25.12 -19.73
N SER A 145 -7.16 24.42 -20.81
CA SER A 145 -7.61 24.72 -22.18
C SER A 145 -7.87 23.51 -23.08
N ASN A 146 -7.05 22.46 -22.99
CA ASN A 146 -7.15 21.25 -23.79
C ASN A 146 -7.64 20.11 -22.89
N PRO A 147 -8.76 19.44 -23.25
CA PRO A 147 -9.26 18.33 -22.46
C PRO A 147 -8.30 17.14 -22.51
N SER A 148 -8.38 16.28 -21.49
CA SER A 148 -7.81 14.94 -21.52
C SER A 148 -8.34 14.15 -22.72
N SER A 149 -7.56 13.18 -23.18
CA SER A 149 -7.95 12.31 -24.29
C SER A 149 -9.02 11.29 -23.92
N PHE A 150 -9.20 11.03 -22.62
CA PHE A 150 -10.17 10.10 -22.06
C PHE A 150 -10.79 10.67 -20.79
N PRO A 151 -12.05 10.34 -20.46
CA PRO A 151 -12.60 10.61 -19.14
C PRO A 151 -11.76 9.90 -18.09
N GLU A 152 -11.37 10.62 -17.06
CA GLU A 152 -10.47 10.16 -16.02
C GLU A 152 -10.91 10.66 -14.65
N GLY A 153 -10.34 10.09 -13.60
CA GLY A 153 -10.62 10.47 -12.23
C GLY A 153 -9.60 9.88 -11.27
N ILE A 154 -9.87 10.08 -9.98
CA ILE A 154 -9.03 9.56 -8.92
C ILE A 154 -9.91 8.91 -7.87
N ILE A 155 -9.55 7.68 -7.48
CA ILE A 155 -10.11 7.04 -6.31
C ILE A 155 -9.16 7.29 -5.16
N ASP A 156 -9.69 7.80 -4.05
CA ASP A 156 -8.96 8.03 -2.80
C ASP A 156 -9.88 7.64 -1.65
N VAL A 157 -9.55 6.53 -0.97
CA VAL A 157 -10.35 5.98 0.13
C VAL A 157 -9.51 5.77 1.36
N SER A 158 -10.09 6.04 2.52
CA SER A 158 -9.55 5.66 3.82
C SER A 158 -10.46 4.66 4.52
N PHE A 159 -9.87 3.77 5.33
CA PHE A 159 -10.59 2.74 6.07
C PHE A 159 -9.87 2.35 7.36
N ALA A 160 -10.65 1.82 8.30
CA ALA A 160 -10.12 1.20 9.51
C ALA A 160 -10.04 -0.32 9.34
N GLY A 161 -9.08 -0.94 10.04
CA GLY A 161 -8.86 -2.39 9.97
C GLY A 161 -7.78 -2.76 8.95
N THR A 162 -7.81 -4.02 8.51
CA THR A 162 -6.86 -4.58 7.55
C THR A 162 -7.65 -5.15 6.38
N ALA A 163 -7.49 -4.54 5.21
CA ALA A 163 -8.09 -5.02 3.97
C ALA A 163 -7.35 -6.25 3.48
N ALA A 164 -8.07 -7.27 3.04
CA ALA A 164 -7.52 -8.47 2.41
C ALA A 164 -7.60 -8.41 0.88
N TYR A 165 -8.62 -7.76 0.33
CA TYR A 165 -8.76 -7.57 -1.10
C TYR A 165 -9.63 -6.35 -1.41
N ALA A 166 -9.58 -5.88 -2.66
CA ALA A 166 -10.53 -4.92 -3.18
C ALA A 166 -10.99 -5.30 -4.60
N ILE A 167 -12.19 -4.82 -4.94
CA ILE A 167 -12.85 -5.07 -6.22
C ILE A 167 -13.05 -3.73 -6.93
N PHE A 168 -12.75 -3.72 -8.22
CA PHE A 168 -13.01 -2.58 -9.10
C PHE A 168 -14.11 -2.97 -10.08
N ASP A 169 -14.98 -2.01 -10.33
CA ASP A 169 -16.03 -2.09 -11.33
C ASP A 169 -16.00 -0.77 -12.10
N PHE A 170 -15.75 -0.83 -13.39
CA PHE A 170 -15.66 0.31 -14.27
C PHE A 170 -16.79 0.22 -15.28
N ASN A 171 -17.32 1.36 -15.66
CA ASN A 171 -18.34 1.42 -16.69
C ASN A 171 -17.99 2.49 -17.70
N ASN A 172 -18.04 2.11 -18.97
CA ASN A 172 -17.97 3.03 -20.09
C ASN A 172 -19.38 3.19 -20.66
N HIS A 173 -19.65 4.32 -21.30
CA HIS A 173 -20.80 4.43 -22.19
C HIS A 173 -20.68 3.39 -23.32
N THR A 174 -21.82 2.89 -23.82
CA THR A 174 -21.87 1.84 -24.86
C THR A 174 -21.17 2.19 -26.19
N SER A 175 -20.83 3.46 -26.41
CA SER A 175 -20.06 3.93 -27.56
C SER A 175 -18.54 3.87 -27.36
N GLY A 176 -18.06 3.71 -26.13
CA GLY A 176 -16.64 3.64 -25.80
C GLY A 176 -15.99 2.29 -26.16
N GLY A 177 -14.67 2.21 -26.03
CA GLY A 177 -13.89 1.00 -26.33
C GLY A 177 -14.00 -0.12 -25.29
N GLN A 178 -14.72 0.10 -24.18
CA GLN A 178 -14.95 -0.88 -23.12
C GLN A 178 -13.64 -1.34 -22.44
N ARG A 179 -12.77 -0.35 -22.19
CA ARG A 179 -11.47 -0.51 -21.53
C ARG A 179 -11.33 0.52 -20.41
N TYR A 180 -10.53 0.17 -19.42
CA TYR A 180 -10.05 1.08 -18.38
C TYR A 180 -8.52 1.04 -18.36
N ILE A 181 -7.92 2.11 -17.83
CA ILE A 181 -6.51 2.18 -17.44
C ILE A 181 -6.49 2.60 -15.98
N ILE A 182 -5.71 1.91 -15.14
CA ILE A 182 -5.34 2.40 -13.81
C ILE A 182 -3.85 2.68 -13.74
N ASP A 183 -3.46 3.66 -12.94
CA ASP A 183 -2.06 4.01 -12.72
C ASP A 183 -1.84 4.54 -11.31
N ASN A 184 -0.58 4.57 -10.89
CA ASN A 184 -0.12 5.06 -9.58
C ASN A 184 -0.94 4.48 -8.40
N PHE A 185 -0.98 3.15 -8.28
CA PHE A 185 -1.70 2.51 -7.18
C PHE A 185 -0.91 2.62 -5.88
N GLU A 186 -1.39 3.49 -4.99
CA GLU A 186 -0.76 3.83 -3.73
C GLU A 186 -1.51 3.24 -2.53
N GLY A 187 -0.77 2.82 -1.52
CA GLY A 187 -1.35 2.38 -0.26
C GLY A 187 -0.31 1.90 0.73
N ILE A 188 -0.77 1.48 1.90
CA ILE A 188 0.09 0.86 2.91
C ILE A 188 -0.18 -0.65 2.89
N PHE A 189 0.73 -1.39 2.25
CA PHE A 189 0.73 -2.85 2.15
C PHE A 189 2.15 -3.39 2.37
N GLY A 190 2.22 -4.69 2.63
CA GLY A 190 3.48 -5.43 2.83
C GLY A 190 3.96 -5.47 4.28
N SER A 191 4.81 -6.46 4.56
CA SER A 191 5.53 -6.51 5.84
C SER A 191 6.57 -5.40 5.84
N THR A 192 6.40 -4.39 6.68
CA THR A 192 7.61 -3.71 7.14
C THR A 192 8.42 -4.76 7.88
N GLU A 193 9.49 -5.25 7.26
CA GLU A 193 10.57 -5.88 8.02
C GLU A 193 10.97 -4.85 9.07
N VAL A 194 10.44 -5.01 10.28
CA VAL A 194 10.78 -4.16 11.41
C VAL A 194 12.29 -4.31 11.52
N PRO A 195 13.09 -3.24 11.34
CA PRO A 195 14.53 -3.34 11.50
C PRO A 195 14.74 -3.96 12.86
N GLU A 196 15.34 -5.16 12.91
CA GLU A 196 15.42 -5.93 14.14
C GLU A 196 15.86 -4.97 15.23
N PRO A 197 15.00 -4.72 16.25
CA PRO A 197 15.22 -3.58 17.10
C PRO A 197 16.62 -3.69 17.66
N ALA A 198 17.29 -2.55 17.82
CA ALA A 198 18.61 -2.49 18.43
C ALA A 198 18.65 -3.16 19.82
N SER A 199 17.53 -3.69 20.34
CA SER A 199 17.46 -4.69 21.41
C SER A 199 18.36 -5.90 21.20
N ILE A 200 18.59 -6.43 19.99
CA ILE A 200 19.58 -7.51 19.78
C ILE A 200 21.00 -6.96 19.99
N LEU A 201 21.29 -5.77 19.46
CA LEU A 201 22.55 -5.07 19.71
C LEU A 201 22.72 -4.71 21.20
N LEU A 202 21.66 -4.28 21.89
CA LEU A 202 21.65 -3.90 23.30
C LEU A 202 21.80 -5.13 24.21
N MET A 203 21.20 -6.26 23.83
CA MET A 203 21.38 -7.54 24.51
C MET A 203 22.81 -8.04 24.33
N GLY A 204 23.40 -7.87 23.14
CA GLY A 204 24.82 -8.09 22.89
C GLY A 204 25.74 -7.22 23.74
N ILE A 205 25.51 -5.91 23.78
CA ILE A 205 26.30 -4.96 24.59
C ILE A 205 26.12 -5.21 26.09
N GLY A 206 24.91 -5.53 26.53
CA GLY A 206 24.59 -5.84 27.93
C GLY A 206 25.32 -7.10 28.43
N LEU A 207 25.39 -8.15 27.61
CA LEU A 207 26.14 -9.37 27.92
C LEU A 207 27.65 -9.12 27.97
N ILE A 208 28.18 -8.29 27.07
CA ILE A 208 29.60 -7.90 27.09
C ILE A 208 29.92 -7.11 28.38
N GLY A 209 29.07 -6.15 28.77
CA GLY A 209 29.24 -5.38 30.01
C GLY A 209 29.19 -6.24 31.28
N LEU A 210 28.28 -7.21 31.34
CA LEU A 210 28.20 -8.17 32.45
C LEU A 210 29.46 -9.05 32.53
N GLY A 211 30.01 -9.47 31.38
CA GLY A 211 31.26 -10.22 31.30
C GLY A 211 32.45 -9.50 31.94
N PHE A 212 32.62 -8.19 31.71
CA PHE A 212 33.71 -7.42 32.30
C PHE A 212 33.51 -7.10 33.79
N SER A 213 32.27 -6.90 34.24
CA SER A 213 31.99 -6.64 35.66
C SER A 213 32.35 -7.83 36.58
N SER A 214 32.20 -9.06 36.08
CA SER A 214 32.55 -10.28 36.84
C SER A 214 34.07 -10.43 37.06
N ARG A 215 34.91 -9.91 36.15
CA ARG A 215 36.38 -9.98 36.26
C ARG A 215 36.97 -8.89 37.16
N ALA A 216 36.32 -7.73 37.27
CA ALA A 216 36.79 -6.65 38.13
C ALA A 216 36.71 -6.99 39.63
N LYS A 217 35.77 -7.85 40.03
CA LYS A 217 35.56 -8.24 41.45
C LYS A 217 36.54 -9.30 41.99
N ARG A 218 37.40 -9.89 41.14
CA ARG A 218 38.31 -10.99 41.53
C ARG A 218 39.75 -10.56 41.84
N ARG A 219 40.00 -9.25 41.98
CA ARG A 219 41.29 -8.69 42.39
C ARG A 219 41.16 -8.01 43.75
N GLU A 220 40.97 -8.79 44.80
CA GLU A 220 41.42 -8.38 46.14
C GLU A 220 42.87 -8.86 46.31
N PRO A 221 43.83 -7.96 46.55
CA PRO A 221 45.18 -8.36 46.94
C PRO A 221 45.13 -8.89 48.38
N ALA A 222 45.65 -10.09 48.58
CA ALA A 222 45.96 -10.60 49.90
C ALA A 222 47.12 -9.77 50.50
N SER A 223 46.85 -9.08 51.60
CA SER A 223 47.87 -8.57 52.53
C SER A 223 47.31 -8.57 53.94
#